data_AF-A0A382AV63-F1
#
_entry.id   AF-A0A382AV63-F1
#
_cell.length_a   1.000
_cell.length_b   1.000
_cell.length_c   1.000
_cell.angle_alpha   90.00
_cell.angle_beta   90.00
_cell.angle_gamma   90.00
#
_symmetry.space_group_name_H-M   'P 1'
#
loop_
_entity.id
_entity.type
_entity.pdbx_description
1 polymer ?
#
loop_
_entity_poly.entity_id
_entity_poly.type
_entity_poly.pdbx_seq_one_letter_code
_entity_poly.pdbx_strand_id
1 'polypeptide(L)'
;MSPSSINYRANIDCFKQCGVTDIISLSAVGSLKDNLSPGTFVIVDQFIDRTIYRKKSFFNDGIVAHVPMAKPVSKELMDYSEIILNQLNFPYSYGGTYLAMEGPQFSTYAESNLYQQWGCDVIGMTNMPEAKLAREAEIRYCSISMVTDYDCWHPKHDSVDLNILIKTLNDNVDKSKLFINKFSELYYQGIDFSNNDTSTILDASIVTHRDSWDKKTEEKLFNILKRYKEKN
;
A
#
# COMPACT_ATOMS: atom_id res chain seq x y z
N MET A 1 17.79 -1.25 -5.21
CA MET A 1 16.98 -2.45 -5.56
C MET A 1 15.81 -1.98 -6.42
N SER A 2 15.51 -2.67 -7.52
CA SER A 2 14.38 -2.28 -8.38
C SER A 2 13.03 -2.66 -7.72
N PRO A 3 11.95 -1.87 -7.88
CA PRO A 3 10.64 -2.23 -7.37
C PRO A 3 10.16 -3.62 -7.80
N SER A 4 10.40 -4.01 -9.05
CA SER A 4 10.03 -5.34 -9.58
C SER A 4 10.76 -6.51 -8.91
N SER A 5 11.91 -6.26 -8.30
CA SER A 5 12.73 -7.29 -7.65
C SER A 5 12.39 -7.49 -6.16
N ILE A 6 11.48 -6.67 -5.60
CA ILE A 6 11.06 -6.80 -4.21
C ILE A 6 10.28 -8.10 -4.03
N ASN A 7 10.68 -8.90 -3.03
CA ASN A 7 9.97 -10.10 -2.67
C ASN A 7 8.81 -9.77 -1.70
N TYR A 8 7.75 -9.19 -2.23
CA TYR A 8 6.59 -8.74 -1.44
C TYR A 8 5.96 -9.85 -0.59
N ARG A 9 5.90 -11.09 -1.11
CA ARG A 9 5.37 -12.24 -0.36
C ARG A 9 6.21 -12.55 0.86
N ALA A 10 7.54 -12.54 0.73
CA ALA A 10 8.43 -12.78 1.87
C ALA A 10 8.35 -11.64 2.90
N ASN A 11 8.24 -10.39 2.45
CA ASN A 11 8.07 -9.25 3.37
C ASN A 11 6.80 -9.40 4.21
N ILE A 12 5.66 -9.64 3.56
CA ILE A 12 4.37 -9.78 4.25
C ILE A 12 4.32 -11.05 5.11
N ASP A 13 4.85 -12.18 4.64
CA ASP A 13 4.91 -13.41 5.43
C ASP A 13 5.79 -13.24 6.68
N CYS A 14 6.91 -12.52 6.57
CA CYS A 14 7.75 -12.16 7.72
C CYS A 14 6.99 -11.31 8.75
N PHE A 15 6.24 -10.30 8.29
CA PHE A 15 5.37 -9.51 9.19
C PHE A 15 4.32 -10.38 9.87
N LYS A 16 3.67 -11.30 9.13
CA LYS A 16 2.70 -12.24 9.71
C LYS A 16 3.35 -13.14 10.77
N GLN A 17 4.56 -13.64 10.52
CA GLN A 17 5.33 -14.44 11.48
C GLN A 17 5.64 -13.66 12.77
N CYS A 18 5.96 -12.38 12.65
CA CYS A 18 6.21 -11.50 13.79
C CYS A 18 4.93 -11.08 14.54
N GLY A 19 3.74 -11.52 14.10
CA GLY A 19 2.47 -11.15 14.73
C GLY A 19 2.01 -9.73 14.42
N VAL A 20 2.54 -9.12 13.35
CA VAL A 20 2.09 -7.79 12.89
C VAL A 20 0.62 -7.86 12.50
N THR A 21 -0.17 -6.94 13.03
CA THR A 21 -1.61 -6.81 12.75
C THR A 21 -1.93 -5.67 11.79
N ASP A 22 -1.02 -4.69 11.70
CA ASP A 22 -1.23 -3.42 11.01
C ASP A 22 0.04 -2.97 10.30
N ILE A 23 -0.10 -2.51 9.06
CA ILE A 23 0.97 -1.97 8.24
C ILE A 23 0.59 -0.56 7.80
N ILE A 24 1.47 0.40 8.09
CA ILE A 24 1.48 1.73 7.47
C ILE A 24 2.60 1.76 6.43
N SER A 25 2.25 1.80 5.15
CA SER A 25 3.20 1.88 4.05
C SER A 25 3.42 3.34 3.66
N LEU A 26 4.66 3.80 3.78
CA LEU A 26 5.07 5.14 3.37
C LEU A 26 5.82 5.02 2.04
N SER A 27 5.38 5.73 1.00
CA SER A 27 5.94 5.61 -0.35
C SER A 27 6.13 6.98 -1.00
N ALA A 28 7.27 7.16 -1.67
CA ALA A 28 7.47 8.29 -2.58
C ALA A 28 6.65 8.09 -3.86
N VAL A 29 5.97 9.13 -4.34
CA VAL A 29 5.11 9.07 -5.52
C VAL A 29 5.21 10.34 -6.38
N GLY A 30 4.94 10.18 -7.67
CA GLY A 30 4.62 11.28 -8.56
C GLY A 30 3.14 11.67 -8.42
N SER A 31 2.85 12.96 -8.53
CA SER A 31 1.48 13.47 -8.56
C SER A 31 0.94 13.49 -9.99
N LEU A 32 -0.32 13.10 -10.13
CA LEU A 32 -1.10 13.21 -11.38
C LEU A 32 -2.15 14.33 -11.29
N LYS A 33 -2.01 15.27 -10.35
CA LYS A 33 -2.94 16.39 -10.15
C LYS A 33 -2.20 17.69 -9.82
N ASP A 34 -2.66 18.81 -10.38
CA ASP A 34 -2.11 20.14 -10.07
C ASP A 34 -2.18 20.51 -8.58
N ASN A 35 -3.24 20.08 -7.88
CA ASN A 35 -3.47 20.43 -6.47
C ASN A 35 -2.71 19.53 -5.47
N LEU A 36 -2.00 18.50 -5.93
CA LEU A 36 -1.17 17.62 -5.11
C LEU A 36 0.30 17.95 -5.36
N SER A 37 0.79 19.00 -4.69
CA SER A 37 2.14 19.51 -4.89
C SER A 37 3.22 18.69 -4.15
N PRO A 38 4.49 18.71 -4.60
CA PRO A 38 5.60 18.09 -3.89
C PRO A 38 5.63 18.46 -2.40
N GLY A 39 5.71 17.45 -1.53
CA GLY A 39 5.62 17.57 -0.08
C GLY A 39 4.22 17.38 0.50
N THR A 40 3.19 17.22 -0.35
CA THR A 40 1.83 16.85 0.05
C THR A 40 1.75 15.35 0.33
N PHE A 41 1.04 14.99 1.40
CA PHE A 41 0.73 13.61 1.76
C PHE A 41 -0.60 13.19 1.14
N VAL A 42 -0.74 11.95 0.70
CA VAL A 42 -1.98 11.39 0.18
C VAL A 42 -2.28 10.11 0.93
N ILE A 43 -3.38 10.10 1.67
CA ILE A 43 -3.89 8.90 2.34
C ILE A 43 -4.68 8.11 1.30
N VAL A 44 -4.02 7.17 0.63
CA VAL A 44 -4.55 6.45 -0.53
C VAL A 44 -5.64 5.47 -0.10
N ASP A 45 -6.78 5.50 -0.79
CA ASP A 45 -7.93 4.63 -0.53
C ASP A 45 -8.24 3.66 -1.67
N GLN A 46 -7.73 3.92 -2.88
CA GLN A 46 -7.96 3.11 -4.07
C GLN A 46 -6.67 2.86 -4.85
N PHE A 47 -6.66 1.79 -5.64
CA PHE A 47 -5.50 1.40 -6.43
C PHE A 47 -5.88 0.93 -7.83
N ILE A 48 -5.06 1.29 -8.81
CA ILE A 48 -5.03 0.68 -10.13
C ILE A 48 -3.69 -0.05 -10.29
N ASP A 49 -3.74 -1.36 -10.49
CA ASP A 49 -2.55 -2.22 -10.57
C ASP A 49 -2.15 -2.47 -12.03
N ARG A 50 -1.14 -1.72 -12.51
CA ARG A 50 -0.52 -1.86 -13.84
C ARG A 50 0.78 -2.69 -13.81
N THR A 51 1.06 -3.37 -12.69
CA THR A 51 2.22 -4.26 -12.58
C THR A 51 1.96 -5.56 -13.34
N ILE A 52 2.99 -6.19 -13.90
CA ILE A 52 2.89 -7.34 -14.80
C ILE A 52 3.73 -8.55 -14.36
N TYR A 53 4.90 -8.35 -13.74
CA TYR A 53 5.84 -9.45 -13.44
C TYR A 53 5.71 -10.04 -12.03
N ARG A 54 5.03 -9.32 -11.14
CA ARG A 54 5.08 -9.56 -9.69
C ARG A 54 4.17 -10.72 -9.28
N LYS A 55 4.58 -11.49 -8.26
CA LYS A 55 3.73 -12.51 -7.64
C LYS A 55 2.75 -11.82 -6.68
N LYS A 56 1.46 -11.82 -7.03
CA LYS A 56 0.44 -10.98 -6.37
C LYS A 56 -0.44 -11.69 -5.35
N SER A 57 -0.21 -12.98 -5.12
CA SER A 57 -0.99 -13.80 -4.21
C SER A 57 -0.15 -14.90 -3.55
N PHE A 58 -0.51 -15.26 -2.32
CA PHE A 58 -0.06 -16.47 -1.63
C PHE A 58 -0.78 -17.73 -2.15
N PHE A 59 -2.01 -17.59 -2.63
CA PHE A 59 -2.96 -18.67 -2.95
C PHE A 59 -2.97 -19.06 -4.46
N ASN A 60 -1.79 -19.15 -5.07
CA ASN A 60 -1.68 -19.48 -6.51
C ASN A 60 -1.62 -20.99 -6.81
N ASP A 61 -1.26 -21.81 -5.82
CA ASP A 61 -0.97 -23.24 -6.01
C ASP A 61 -1.79 -24.02 -4.95
N GLY A 62 -2.59 -25.01 -5.34
CA GLY A 62 -3.22 -26.00 -4.42
C GLY A 62 -4.32 -25.52 -3.47
N ILE A 63 -4.35 -24.24 -3.09
CA ILE A 63 -5.38 -23.63 -2.24
C ILE A 63 -5.79 -22.31 -2.90
N VAL A 64 -7.07 -22.18 -3.23
CA VAL A 64 -7.63 -20.99 -3.88
C VAL A 64 -8.36 -20.13 -2.87
N ALA A 65 -8.06 -18.83 -2.87
CA ALA A 65 -8.77 -17.81 -2.11
C ALA A 65 -9.11 -16.60 -3.00
N HIS A 66 -10.32 -16.07 -2.84
CA HIS A 66 -10.79 -14.86 -3.53
C HIS A 66 -11.05 -13.74 -2.52
N VAL A 67 -9.98 -13.07 -2.08
CA VAL A 67 -10.07 -11.99 -1.09
C VAL A 67 -10.63 -10.72 -1.74
N PRO A 68 -11.69 -10.10 -1.19
CA PRO A 68 -12.27 -8.89 -1.75
C PRO A 68 -11.33 -7.68 -1.60
N MET A 69 -11.15 -6.92 -2.68
CA MET A 69 -10.28 -5.74 -2.74
C MET A 69 -11.03 -4.42 -2.98
N ALA A 70 -12.37 -4.42 -2.88
CA ALA A 70 -13.19 -3.21 -3.12
C ALA A 70 -12.83 -2.05 -2.17
N LYS A 71 -12.48 -2.39 -0.92
CA LYS A 71 -11.92 -1.46 0.08
C LYS A 71 -10.55 -2.01 0.49
N PRO A 72 -9.48 -1.65 -0.22
CA PRO A 72 -8.18 -2.30 -0.14
C PRO A 72 -7.34 -1.90 1.08
N VAL A 73 -7.78 -0.89 1.83
CA VAL A 73 -7.10 -0.31 3.00
C VAL A 73 -8.04 -0.26 4.21
N SER A 74 -7.47 -0.15 5.42
CA SER A 74 -8.22 0.05 6.67
C SER A 74 -8.62 1.51 6.80
N LYS A 75 -9.94 1.76 6.85
CA LYS A 75 -10.48 3.09 7.10
C LYS A 75 -10.02 3.64 8.44
N GLU A 76 -9.95 2.80 9.46
CA GLU A 76 -9.50 3.19 10.79
C GLU A 76 -8.06 3.70 10.75
N LEU A 77 -7.14 2.96 10.12
CA LEU A 77 -5.76 3.43 9.96
C LEU A 77 -5.68 4.74 9.15
N MET A 78 -6.54 4.93 8.15
CA MET A 78 -6.63 6.18 7.39
C MET A 78 -7.08 7.36 8.27
N ASP A 79 -8.17 7.19 9.02
CA ASP A 79 -8.75 8.23 9.89
C ASP A 79 -7.74 8.69 10.94
N TYR A 80 -7.03 7.74 11.54
CA TYR A 80 -5.99 8.06 12.52
C TYR A 80 -4.78 8.74 11.86
N SER A 81 -4.43 8.36 10.63
CA SER A 81 -3.39 9.04 9.85
C SER A 81 -3.77 10.50 9.56
N GLU A 82 -5.03 10.77 9.23
CA GLU A 82 -5.56 12.12 9.02
C GLU A 82 -5.46 12.98 10.26
N ILE A 83 -5.85 12.46 11.43
CA ILE A 83 -5.73 13.15 12.72
C ILE A 83 -4.27 13.59 12.95
N ILE A 84 -3.31 12.71 12.68
CA ILE A 84 -1.89 12.98 12.90
C ILE A 84 -1.36 14.02 11.91
N LEU A 85 -1.70 13.90 10.62
CA LEU A 85 -1.26 14.86 9.62
C LEU A 85 -1.83 16.26 9.90
N ASN A 86 -3.07 16.35 10.37
CA ASN A 86 -3.66 17.59 10.88
C ASN A 86 -2.86 18.16 12.07
N GLN A 87 -2.57 17.35 13.09
CA GLN A 87 -1.82 17.79 14.27
C GLN A 87 -0.40 18.29 13.93
N LEU A 88 0.23 17.66 12.94
CA LEU A 88 1.56 18.04 12.44
C LEU A 88 1.53 19.25 11.49
N ASN A 89 0.34 19.75 11.12
CA ASN A 89 0.13 20.78 10.10
C ASN A 89 0.81 20.43 8.76
N PHE A 90 0.82 19.15 8.40
CA PHE A 90 1.34 18.72 7.10
C PHE A 90 0.24 18.85 6.05
N PRO A 91 0.54 19.34 4.84
CA PRO A 91 -0.45 19.36 3.76
C PRO A 91 -0.78 17.93 3.36
N TYR A 92 -2.07 17.60 3.28
CA TYR A 92 -2.52 16.28 2.87
C TYR A 92 -3.80 16.28 2.05
N SER A 93 -4.07 15.16 1.40
CA SER A 93 -5.34 14.78 0.80
C SER A 93 -5.82 13.47 1.44
N TYR A 94 -7.08 13.44 1.86
CA TYR A 94 -7.75 12.23 2.36
C TYR A 94 -8.44 11.51 1.20
N GLY A 95 -8.06 10.27 0.95
CA GLY A 95 -8.45 9.54 -0.25
C GLY A 95 -7.55 9.86 -1.45
N GLY A 96 -7.61 8.99 -2.45
CA GLY A 96 -6.84 9.11 -3.69
C GLY A 96 -6.60 7.76 -4.33
N THR A 97 -6.63 7.73 -5.66
CA THR A 97 -6.34 6.55 -6.48
C THR A 97 -4.87 6.49 -6.82
N TYR A 98 -4.17 5.49 -6.28
CA TYR A 98 -2.77 5.18 -6.59
C TYR A 98 -2.65 4.28 -7.81
N LEU A 99 -1.94 4.72 -8.83
CA LEU A 99 -1.55 3.87 -9.94
C LEU A 99 -0.19 3.20 -9.65
N ALA A 100 -0.20 1.87 -9.56
CA ALA A 100 1.01 1.08 -9.41
C ALA A 100 1.55 0.67 -10.79
N MET A 101 2.61 1.32 -11.25
CA MET A 101 3.32 0.93 -12.47
C MET A 101 4.46 -0.07 -12.17
N GLU A 102 4.91 -0.79 -13.19
CA GLU A 102 5.97 -1.80 -13.01
C GLU A 102 7.34 -1.18 -12.72
N GLY A 103 7.73 -0.11 -13.44
CA GLY A 103 9.08 0.43 -13.42
C GLY A 103 10.11 -0.48 -14.13
N PRO A 104 11.42 -0.17 -14.04
CA PRO A 104 12.03 0.92 -13.26
C PRO A 104 12.00 2.29 -13.96
N GLN A 105 11.69 2.35 -15.26
CA GLN A 105 11.57 3.61 -15.97
C GLN A 105 10.34 4.39 -15.47
N PHE A 106 10.44 5.71 -15.45
CA PHE A 106 9.28 6.59 -15.26
C PHE A 106 8.36 6.55 -16.49
N SER A 107 7.14 7.07 -16.32
CA SER A 107 6.14 7.16 -17.37
C SER A 107 6.62 8.00 -18.55
N THR A 108 6.13 7.66 -19.74
CA THR A 108 6.09 8.60 -20.86
C THR A 108 4.96 9.63 -20.66
N TYR A 109 5.05 10.78 -21.32
CA TYR A 109 3.99 11.80 -21.30
C TYR A 109 2.60 11.24 -21.66
N ALA A 110 2.55 10.31 -22.64
CA ALA A 110 1.31 9.67 -23.06
C ALA A 110 0.69 8.82 -21.94
N GLU A 111 1.53 8.09 -21.20
CA GLU A 111 1.10 7.30 -20.05
C GLU A 111 0.59 8.18 -18.92
N SER A 112 1.33 9.23 -18.52
CA SER A 112 0.89 10.14 -17.46
C SER A 112 -0.44 10.82 -17.81
N ASN A 113 -0.61 11.26 -19.06
CA ASN A 113 -1.87 11.83 -19.54
C ASN A 113 -3.02 10.81 -19.54
N LEU A 114 -2.75 9.55 -19.92
CA LEU A 114 -3.74 8.48 -19.85
C LEU A 114 -4.17 8.23 -18.40
N TYR A 115 -3.22 8.16 -17.46
CA TYR A 115 -3.51 7.91 -16.05
C TYR A 115 -4.29 9.06 -15.40
N GLN A 116 -4.03 10.30 -15.80
CA GLN A 116 -4.88 11.45 -15.44
C GLN A 116 -6.32 11.30 -15.95
N GLN A 117 -6.52 10.83 -17.19
CA GLN A 117 -7.85 10.59 -17.76
C GLN A 117 -8.60 9.46 -17.04
N TRP A 118 -7.87 8.48 -16.49
CA TRP A 118 -8.45 7.45 -15.62
C TRP A 118 -8.84 7.97 -14.23
N GLY A 119 -8.52 9.22 -13.92
CA GLY A 119 -8.79 9.82 -12.63
C GLY A 119 -7.80 9.42 -11.54
N CYS A 120 -6.62 8.89 -11.88
CA CYS A 120 -5.58 8.60 -10.89
C CYS A 120 -5.07 9.90 -10.25
N ASP A 121 -4.71 9.83 -8.98
CA ASP A 121 -4.23 10.98 -8.20
C ASP A 121 -2.72 10.97 -8.03
N VAL A 122 -2.16 9.77 -7.79
CA VAL A 122 -0.73 9.57 -7.60
C VAL A 122 -0.26 8.32 -8.34
N ILE A 123 1.02 8.29 -8.68
CA ILE A 123 1.68 7.17 -9.34
C ILE A 123 2.93 6.75 -8.57
N GLY A 124 3.08 5.44 -8.40
CA GLY A 124 4.28 4.87 -7.82
C GLY A 124 4.50 3.44 -8.26
N MET A 125 5.45 2.77 -7.63
CA MET A 125 5.93 1.46 -8.09
C MET A 125 5.87 0.38 -7.02
N THR A 126 5.30 0.61 -5.83
CA THR A 126 5.54 -0.27 -4.66
C THR A 126 4.30 -0.84 -3.97
N ASN A 127 3.20 -0.09 -3.87
CA ASN A 127 2.07 -0.53 -3.04
C ASN A 127 1.24 -1.69 -3.63
N MET A 128 1.50 -2.09 -4.88
CA MET A 128 1.00 -3.34 -5.45
C MET A 128 2.16 -4.26 -5.82
N PRO A 129 2.14 -5.55 -5.42
CA PRO A 129 1.04 -6.26 -4.75
C PRO A 129 1.05 -6.17 -3.21
N GLU A 130 1.80 -5.25 -2.59
CA GLU A 130 1.90 -5.12 -1.13
C GLU A 130 0.53 -5.10 -0.42
N ALA A 131 -0.40 -4.25 -0.87
CA ALA A 131 -1.75 -4.15 -0.30
C ALA A 131 -2.57 -5.46 -0.44
N LYS A 132 -2.48 -6.12 -1.61
CA LYS A 132 -3.17 -7.42 -1.86
C LYS A 132 -2.67 -8.49 -0.90
N LEU A 133 -1.34 -8.59 -0.76
CA LEU A 133 -0.71 -9.59 0.08
C LEU A 133 -0.96 -9.32 1.56
N ALA A 134 -0.91 -8.06 2.01
CA ALA A 134 -1.28 -7.70 3.37
C ALA A 134 -2.71 -8.16 3.70
N ARG A 135 -3.65 -7.94 2.78
CA ARG A 135 -5.05 -8.37 2.96
C ARG A 135 -5.19 -9.89 2.96
N GLU A 136 -4.52 -10.61 2.08
CA GLU A 136 -4.46 -12.08 2.11
C GLU A 136 -3.83 -12.64 3.39
N ALA A 137 -2.92 -11.89 4.01
CA ALA A 137 -2.31 -12.24 5.29
C ALA A 137 -3.19 -11.82 6.50
N GLU A 138 -4.40 -11.30 6.28
CA GLU A 138 -5.29 -10.78 7.32
C GLU A 138 -4.67 -9.64 8.14
N ILE A 139 -3.82 -8.83 7.51
CA ILE A 139 -3.13 -7.67 8.09
C ILE A 139 -3.82 -6.40 7.58
N ARG A 140 -4.21 -5.51 8.49
CA ARG A 140 -4.76 -4.19 8.13
C ARG A 140 -3.67 -3.36 7.49
N TYR A 141 -4.01 -2.66 6.41
CA TYR A 141 -3.03 -1.93 5.60
C TYR A 141 -3.50 -0.51 5.34
N CYS A 142 -2.60 0.47 5.41
CA CYS A 142 -2.83 1.85 5.01
C CYS A 142 -1.64 2.33 4.18
N SER A 143 -1.91 3.03 3.06
CA SER A 143 -0.87 3.66 2.24
C SER A 143 -0.88 5.17 2.44
N ILE A 144 0.27 5.70 2.83
CA ILE A 144 0.54 7.11 2.97
C ILE A 144 1.59 7.48 1.91
N SER A 145 1.11 8.03 0.81
CA SER A 145 1.94 8.43 -0.32
C SER A 145 2.45 9.85 -0.12
N MET A 146 3.74 10.08 -0.35
CA MET A 146 4.40 11.37 -0.16
C MET A 146 4.83 11.88 -1.54
N VAL A 147 4.18 12.94 -2.01
CA VAL A 147 4.43 13.49 -3.35
C VAL A 147 5.84 14.06 -3.42
N THR A 148 6.60 13.67 -4.43
CA THR A 148 7.97 14.14 -4.68
C THR A 148 8.08 15.05 -5.89
N ASP A 149 7.21 14.86 -6.86
CA ASP A 149 7.20 15.52 -8.16
C ASP A 149 5.80 15.38 -8.79
N TYR A 150 5.59 15.96 -9.97
CA TYR A 150 4.33 15.89 -10.71
C TYR A 150 4.35 14.83 -11.83
N ASP A 151 5.16 13.77 -11.69
CA ASP A 151 5.47 12.87 -12.81
C ASP A 151 5.92 13.69 -14.05
N CYS A 152 5.87 13.11 -15.25
CA CYS A 152 6.31 13.84 -16.45
C CYS A 152 5.27 14.76 -17.08
N TRP A 153 3.97 14.67 -16.76
CA TRP A 153 2.93 15.43 -17.48
C TRP A 153 3.00 16.96 -17.27
N HIS A 154 3.55 17.41 -16.15
CA HIS A 154 3.50 18.81 -15.78
C HIS A 154 4.54 19.63 -16.58
N PRO A 155 4.20 20.80 -17.16
CA PRO A 155 5.10 21.57 -18.04
C PRO A 155 6.43 21.98 -17.40
N LYS A 156 6.50 22.02 -16.07
CA LYS A 156 7.74 22.30 -15.33
C LYS A 156 8.63 21.06 -15.14
N HIS A 157 8.21 19.87 -15.59
CA HIS A 157 8.97 18.62 -15.42
C HIS A 157 10.39 18.72 -16.00
N ASP A 158 10.53 19.25 -17.22
CA ASP A 158 11.83 19.43 -17.87
C ASP A 158 12.73 20.49 -17.18
N SER A 159 12.15 21.27 -16.26
CA SER A 159 12.86 22.24 -15.42
C SER A 159 13.09 21.76 -13.98
N VAL A 160 12.72 20.50 -13.67
CA VAL A 160 12.94 19.93 -12.34
C VAL A 160 14.43 19.69 -12.15
N ASP A 161 15.05 20.60 -11.40
CA ASP A 161 16.38 20.43 -10.86
C ASP A 161 16.42 19.19 -9.96
N LEU A 162 17.31 18.24 -10.27
CA LEU A 162 17.56 17.05 -9.45
C LEU A 162 17.79 17.41 -7.97
N ASN A 163 18.37 18.58 -7.69
CA ASN A 163 18.55 19.06 -6.32
C ASN A 163 17.22 19.36 -5.61
N ILE A 164 16.21 19.87 -6.33
CA ILE A 164 14.87 20.12 -5.76
C ILE A 164 14.20 18.78 -5.44
N LEU A 165 14.27 17.80 -6.34
CA LEU A 165 13.73 16.45 -6.10
C LEU A 165 14.37 15.81 -4.86
N ILE A 166 15.71 15.83 -4.78
CA ILE A 166 16.46 15.28 -3.63
C ILE A 166 16.09 16.03 -2.35
N LYS A 167 15.95 17.36 -2.40
CA LYS A 167 15.52 18.15 -1.26
C LYS A 167 14.12 17.74 -0.78
N THR A 168 13.15 17.65 -1.69
CA THR A 168 11.80 17.21 -1.34
C THR A 168 11.79 15.79 -0.76
N LEU A 169 12.59 14.88 -1.30
CA LEU A 169 12.75 13.53 -0.75
C LEU A 169 13.27 13.56 0.69
N ASN A 170 14.32 14.34 0.97
CA ASN A 170 14.87 14.48 2.32
C ASN A 170 13.86 15.12 3.29
N ASP A 171 13.17 16.18 2.86
CA ASP A 171 12.11 16.82 3.65
C ASP A 171 10.97 15.83 3.97
N ASN A 172 10.58 14.99 2.99
CA ASN A 172 9.59 13.93 3.19
C ASN A 172 10.09 12.85 4.15
N VAL A 173 11.38 12.50 4.12
CA VAL A 173 11.97 11.56 5.08
C VAL A 173 11.85 12.09 6.50
N ASP A 174 12.18 13.35 6.75
CA ASP A 174 12.09 13.91 8.10
C ASP A 174 10.65 14.05 8.58
N LYS A 175 9.74 14.49 7.71
CA LYS A 175 8.30 14.50 8.00
C LYS A 175 7.76 13.10 8.29
N SER A 176 8.19 12.08 7.55
CA SER A 176 7.73 10.70 7.76
C SER A 176 8.17 10.14 9.11
N LYS A 177 9.36 10.47 9.60
CA LYS A 177 9.80 10.11 10.97
C LYS A 177 8.90 10.73 12.03
N LEU A 178 8.54 12.01 11.87
CA LEU A 178 7.64 12.70 12.79
C LEU A 178 6.24 12.06 12.78
N PHE A 179 5.73 11.74 11.59
CA PHE A 179 4.48 11.02 11.43
C PHE A 179 4.52 9.64 12.11
N ILE A 180 5.55 8.83 11.88
CA ILE A 180 5.70 7.49 12.50
C ILE A 180 5.71 7.59 14.03
N ASN A 181 6.46 8.55 14.58
CA ASN A 181 6.51 8.75 16.03
C ASN A 181 5.12 9.07 16.60
N LYS A 182 4.39 10.02 15.99
CA LYS A 182 3.03 10.38 16.41
C LYS A 182 2.01 9.28 16.18
N PHE A 183 2.14 8.54 15.09
CA PHE A 183 1.30 7.37 14.84
C PHE A 183 1.50 6.30 15.90
N SER A 184 2.75 6.05 16.28
CA SER A 184 3.08 5.10 17.33
C SER A 184 2.47 5.52 18.69
N GLU A 185 2.64 6.78 19.07
CA GLU A 185 2.03 7.34 20.30
C GLU A 185 0.50 7.14 20.33
N LEU A 186 -0.18 7.49 19.23
CA LEU A 186 -1.64 7.36 19.14
C LEU A 186 -2.09 5.90 19.07
N TYR A 187 -1.34 5.05 18.37
CA TYR A 187 -1.63 3.61 18.28
C TYR A 187 -1.62 2.94 19.66
N TYR A 188 -0.66 3.29 20.53
CA TYR A 188 -0.59 2.78 21.90
C TYR A 188 -1.70 3.31 22.82
N GLN A 189 -2.35 4.41 22.46
CA GLN A 189 -3.53 4.90 23.19
C GLN A 189 -4.80 4.09 22.86
N GLY A 190 -4.76 3.28 21.79
CA GLY A 190 -5.84 2.41 21.35
C GLY A 190 -6.51 2.93 20.08
N ILE A 191 -6.49 2.09 19.05
CA ILE A 191 -7.31 2.26 17.84
C ILE A 191 -8.49 1.32 17.93
N ASP A 192 -9.69 1.83 17.70
CA ASP A 192 -10.88 1.01 17.59
C ASP A 192 -10.94 0.36 16.20
N PHE A 193 -10.73 -0.95 16.15
CA PHE A 193 -10.85 -1.77 14.93
C PHE A 193 -12.13 -2.63 14.93
N SER A 194 -13.12 -2.33 15.77
CA SER A 194 -14.34 -3.13 15.92
C SER A 194 -15.13 -3.30 14.60
N ASN A 195 -15.01 -2.34 13.68
CA ASN A 195 -15.70 -2.36 12.39
C ASN A 195 -14.86 -2.98 11.24
N ASN A 196 -13.67 -3.53 11.53
CA ASN A 196 -12.74 -4.02 10.51
C ASN A 196 -12.71 -5.55 10.45
N ASP A 197 -13.12 -6.10 9.30
CA ASP A 197 -13.18 -7.55 9.03
C ASP A 197 -11.86 -8.16 8.51
N THR A 198 -10.81 -7.35 8.31
CA THR A 198 -9.57 -7.80 7.68
C THR A 198 -8.93 -8.96 8.43
N SER A 199 -9.01 -8.95 9.77
CA SER A 199 -8.44 -9.98 10.64
C SER A 199 -9.06 -11.38 10.48
N THR A 200 -10.20 -11.48 9.79
CA THR A 200 -10.93 -12.73 9.55
C THR A 200 -11.29 -12.92 8.08
N ILE A 201 -10.71 -12.12 7.17
CA ILE A 201 -11.16 -12.06 5.78
C ILE A 201 -11.05 -13.40 5.05
N LEU A 202 -10.14 -14.29 5.47
CA LEU A 202 -9.99 -15.61 4.87
C LEU A 202 -11.18 -16.54 5.13
N ASP A 203 -11.94 -16.33 6.22
CA ASP A 203 -13.09 -17.17 6.58
C ASP A 203 -14.14 -17.24 5.47
N ALA A 204 -14.32 -16.13 4.74
CA ALA A 204 -15.24 -16.02 3.62
C ALA A 204 -14.56 -16.09 2.25
N SER A 205 -13.23 -16.19 2.19
CA SER A 205 -12.47 -16.04 0.94
C SER A 205 -11.87 -17.35 0.43
N ILE A 206 -11.53 -18.31 1.31
CA ILE A 206 -10.98 -19.60 0.87
C ILE A 206 -12.11 -20.46 0.30
N VAL A 207 -11.95 -20.88 -0.96
CA VAL A 207 -12.98 -21.68 -1.67
C VAL A 207 -12.61 -23.15 -1.78
N THR A 208 -11.32 -23.49 -1.67
CA THR A 208 -10.88 -24.89 -1.73
C THR A 208 -11.18 -25.58 -0.41
N HIS A 209 -11.92 -26.70 -0.46
CA HIS A 209 -12.23 -27.48 0.73
C HIS A 209 -10.94 -28.01 1.38
N ARG A 210 -10.88 -27.97 2.73
CA ARG A 210 -9.67 -28.28 3.50
C ARG A 210 -9.12 -29.68 3.20
N ASP A 211 -9.99 -30.67 3.04
CA ASP A 211 -9.60 -32.05 2.72
C ASP A 211 -8.94 -32.21 1.34
N SER A 212 -9.06 -31.19 0.48
CA SER A 212 -8.46 -31.16 -0.87
C SER A 212 -7.18 -30.33 -0.93
N TRP A 213 -6.69 -29.79 0.19
CA TRP A 213 -5.48 -28.97 0.19
C TRP A 213 -4.24 -29.82 -0.08
N ASP A 214 -3.39 -29.31 -0.97
CA ASP A 214 -2.04 -29.86 -1.16
C ASP A 214 -1.19 -29.62 0.10
N LYS A 215 -0.69 -30.70 0.71
CA LYS A 215 0.07 -30.64 1.98
C LYS A 215 1.30 -29.74 1.90
N LYS A 216 2.02 -29.77 0.79
CA LYS A 216 3.23 -28.95 0.59
C LYS A 216 2.89 -27.46 0.55
N THR A 217 1.78 -27.12 -0.09
CA THR A 217 1.24 -25.77 -0.11
C THR A 217 0.77 -25.35 1.28
N GLU A 218 0.03 -26.21 1.97
CA GLU A 218 -0.44 -25.96 3.33
C GLU A 218 0.73 -25.67 4.29
N GLU A 219 1.79 -26.48 4.26
CA GLU A 219 3.01 -26.26 5.03
C GLU A 219 3.70 -24.94 4.69
N LYS A 220 3.79 -24.61 3.39
CA LYS A 220 4.37 -23.34 2.93
C LYS A 220 3.57 -22.13 3.39
N LEU A 221 2.24 -22.25 3.50
CA LEU A 221 1.33 -21.18 3.92
C LEU A 221 1.01 -21.23 5.41
N PHE A 222 1.77 -22.00 6.21
CA PHE A 222 1.49 -22.23 7.63
C PHE A 222 1.17 -20.94 8.40
N ASN A 223 1.97 -19.89 8.23
CA ASN A 223 1.79 -18.62 8.95
C ASN A 223 0.56 -17.83 8.47
N ILE A 224 0.34 -17.81 7.15
CA ILE A 224 -0.81 -17.15 6.53
C ILE A 224 -2.12 -17.83 6.97
N LEU A 225 -2.13 -19.16 7.00
CA LEU A 225 -3.31 -19.98 7.31
C LEU A 225 -3.53 -20.23 8.81
N LYS A 226 -2.59 -19.84 9.68
CA LYS A 226 -2.59 -20.21 11.11
C LYS A 226 -3.92 -19.91 11.79
N ARG A 227 -4.37 -18.65 11.75
CA ARG A 227 -5.63 -18.22 12.39
C ARG A 227 -6.84 -18.91 11.77
N TYR A 228 -6.89 -19.01 10.44
CA TYR A 228 -7.99 -19.68 9.74
C TYR A 228 -8.15 -21.13 10.20
N LYS A 229 -7.04 -21.88 10.31
CA LYS A 229 -7.02 -23.30 10.74
C LYS A 229 -7.33 -23.52 12.23
N GLU A 230 -7.12 -22.50 13.07
CA GLU A 230 -7.46 -22.55 14.50
C GLU A 230 -8.96 -22.34 14.74
N LYS A 231 -9.65 -21.67 13.81
CA LYS A 231 -11.08 -21.33 13.92
C LYS A 231 -12.02 -22.20 13.07
N ASN A 232 -11.53 -22.74 11.95
CA ASN A 232 -12.26 -23.61 11.01
C ASN A 232 -11.52 -24.94 10.86
#